data_AF-A0A067EIS4-F1
#
_entry.id   AF-A0A067EIS4-F1
#
_cell.length_a   1.000
_cell.length_b   1.000
_cell.length_c   1.000
_cell.angle_alpha   90.00
_cell.angle_beta   90.00
_cell.angle_gamma   90.00
#
_symmetry.space_group_name_H-M   'P 1'
#
loop_
_entity.id
_entity.type
_entity.pdbx_description
1 polymer ?
#
loop_
_entity_poly.entity_id
_entity_poly.type
_entity_poly.pdbx_seq_one_letter_code
_entity_poly.pdbx_strand_id
1 'polypeptide(L)' 'MARTLISLMGLLLLCCLAEAEYLKYKDPKQPLHVRVNDLVSRMTLEEKIGQMTQIERGVASAEVMKKYFI' A
#
# COMPACT_ATOMS: atom_id res chain seq x y z
N MET A 1 36.10 18.76 -4.05
CA MET A 1 35.28 19.36 -2.97
C MET A 1 34.00 20.01 -3.50
N ALA A 2 34.05 20.97 -4.44
CA ALA A 2 32.82 21.61 -4.94
C ALA A 2 31.85 20.65 -5.68
N ARG A 3 32.37 19.78 -6.56
CA ARG A 3 31.54 18.80 -7.29
C ARG A 3 30.86 17.77 -6.38
N THR A 4 31.54 17.33 -5.33
CA THR A 4 30.99 16.40 -4.33
C THR A 4 29.91 17.07 -3.49
N LEU A 5 30.05 18.36 -3.17
CA LEU A 5 29.04 19.16 -2.46
C LEU A 5 27.79 19.40 -3.33
N ILE A 6 27.97 19.69 -4.62
CA ILE A 6 26.85 19.87 -5.56
C ILE A 6 26.06 18.56 -5.71
N SER A 7 26.76 17.42 -5.82
CA SER A 7 26.12 16.10 -5.89
C SER A 7 25.35 15.75 -4.60
N LEU A 8 25.90 16.11 -3.43
CA LEU A 8 25.26 15.90 -2.13
C LEU A 8 24.00 16.77 -1.96
N MET A 9 24.05 18.03 -2.41
CA MET A 9 22.90 18.93 -2.41
C MET A 9 21.80 18.47 -3.37
N GLY A 10 22.17 17.93 -4.53
CA GLY A 10 21.20 17.32 -5.46
C GLY A 10 20.49 16.10 -4.86
N LEU A 11 21.22 15.24 -4.16
CA LEU A 11 20.64 14.09 -3.44
C LEU A 11 19.72 14.53 -2.29
N LEU A 12 20.14 15.55 -1.53
CA LEU A 12 19.33 16.10 -0.44
C LEU A 12 18.02 16.71 -0.95
N LEU A 13 18.07 17.45 -2.07
CA LEU A 13 16.88 18.00 -2.73
C LEU A 13 15.93 16.89 -3.21
N LEU A 14 16.49 15.80 -3.75
CA LEU A 14 15.72 14.62 -4.18
C LEU A 14 15.04 13.92 -3.00
N CYS A 15 15.72 13.81 -1.85
CA CYS A 15 15.14 13.24 -0.62
C CYS A 15 13.99 14.10 -0.07
N CYS A 16 14.08 15.43 -0.14
CA CYS A 16 13.01 16.32 0.32
C CYS A 16 11.73 16.21 -0.53
N LEU A 17 11.83 15.74 -1.78
CA LEU A 17 10.69 15.52 -2.67
C LEU A 17 10.04 14.13 -2.51
N ALA A 18 10.69 13.23 -1.77
CA ALA A 18 10.19 11.88 -1.55
C ALA A 18 9.24 11.84 -0.35
N GLU A 19 8.00 12.29 -0.55
CA GLU A 19 6.95 12.12 0.46
C GLU A 19 6.29 10.74 0.28
N ALA A 20 6.73 9.76 1.08
CA ALA A 20 6.06 8.48 1.14
C ALA A 20 4.79 8.61 1.99
N GLU A 21 3.62 8.37 1.39
CA GLU A 21 2.37 8.39 2.15
C GLU A 21 2.42 7.35 3.28
N TYR A 22 2.21 7.81 4.52
CA TYR A 22 2.18 6.94 5.68
C TYR A 22 0.86 6.17 5.77
N LEU A 23 0.91 4.86 5.54
CA LEU A 23 -0.26 3.97 5.52
C LEU A 23 -0.45 3.29 6.88
N LYS A 24 -1.40 3.76 7.69
CA LYS A 24 -1.62 3.26 9.06
C LYS A 24 -1.98 1.77 9.07
N TYR A 25 -2.73 1.29 8.09
CA TYR A 25 -3.09 -0.14 8.02
C TYR A 25 -1.89 -1.08 7.88
N LYS A 26 -0.76 -0.58 7.32
CA LYS A 26 0.49 -1.34 7.18
C LYS A 26 1.39 -1.28 8.42
N ASP A 27 1.19 -0.33 9.34
CA ASP A 27 1.99 -0.23 10.54
C ASP A 27 1.52 -1.24 11.61
N PRO A 28 2.32 -2.27 11.96
CA PRO A 28 1.96 -3.24 12.97
C PRO A 28 1.92 -2.65 14.40
N LYS A 29 2.48 -1.46 14.62
CA LYS A 29 2.47 -0.77 15.92
C LYS A 29 1.14 -0.07 16.20
N GLN A 30 0.32 0.19 15.17
CA GLN A 30 -1.00 0.78 15.36
C GLN A 30 -1.98 -0.23 15.98
N PRO A 31 -2.92 0.24 16.83
CA PRO A 31 -4.01 -0.59 17.30
C PRO A 31 -4.82 -1.18 16.14
N LEU A 32 -5.33 -2.40 16.32
CA LEU A 32 -6.06 -3.13 15.28
C LEU A 32 -7.20 -2.31 14.66
N HIS A 33 -8.04 -1.68 15.49
CA HIS A 33 -9.18 -0.89 15.02
C HIS A 33 -8.76 0.29 14.12
N VAL A 34 -7.62 0.92 14.40
CA VAL A 34 -7.06 2.01 13.58
C VAL A 34 -6.68 1.47 12.21
N ARG A 35 -6.03 0.30 12.17
CA ARG A 35 -5.60 -0.34 10.92
C ARG A 35 -6.77 -0.79 10.06
N VAL A 36 -7.79 -1.37 10.68
CA VAL A 36 -9.02 -1.80 9.98
C VAL A 36 -9.76 -0.60 9.41
N ASN A 37 -9.98 0.46 10.19
CA ASN A 37 -10.69 1.65 9.73
C ASN A 37 -9.94 2.36 8.60
N ASP A 38 -8.61 2.50 8.71
CA ASP A 38 -7.79 3.08 7.64
C ASP A 38 -7.88 2.23 6.36
N LEU A 39 -7.77 0.90 6.46
CA LEU A 39 -7.91 0.00 5.30
C LEU A 39 -9.29 0.12 4.64
N VAL A 40 -10.37 -0.04 5.41
CA VAL A 40 -11.75 -0.03 4.88
C VAL A 40 -12.11 1.32 4.27
N SER A 41 -11.59 2.43 4.80
CA SER A 41 -11.81 3.77 4.24
C SER A 41 -11.15 3.97 2.87
N ARG A 42 -10.09 3.21 2.56
CA ARG A 42 -9.31 3.31 1.32
C ARG A 42 -9.75 2.31 0.25
N MET A 43 -10.50 1.28 0.62
CA MET A 43 -10.99 0.25 -0.30
C MET A 43 -12.15 0.74 -1.16
N THR A 44 -12.10 0.36 -2.43
CA THR A 44 -13.21 0.40 -3.39
C THR A 44 -14.34 -0.55 -3.01
N LEU A 45 -15.50 -0.44 -3.67
CA LEU A 45 -16.62 -1.33 -3.42
C LEU A 45 -16.29 -2.77 -3.86
N GLU A 46 -15.61 -2.90 -5.00
CA GLU A 46 -15.17 -4.16 -5.59
C GLU A 46 -14.21 -4.91 -4.66
N GLU A 47 -13.22 -4.21 -4.09
CA GLU A 47 -12.29 -4.80 -3.11
C GLU A 47 -13.03 -5.25 -1.85
N LYS A 48 -14.05 -4.51 -1.39
CA LYS A 48 -14.86 -4.90 -0.23
C LYS A 48 -15.67 -6.16 -0.51
N ILE A 49 -16.28 -6.24 -1.69
CA ILE A 49 -16.99 -7.44 -2.14
C ILE A 49 -16.02 -8.62 -2.26
N GLY A 50 -14.82 -8.39 -2.81
CA GLY A 50 -13.77 -9.39 -2.92
C GLY A 50 -13.41 -10.02 -1.57
N GLN A 51 -13.21 -9.21 -0.52
CA GLN A 51 -12.95 -9.72 0.84
C GLN A 51 -14.09 -10.54 1.44
N MET A 52 -15.34 -10.33 1.00
CA MET A 52 -16.52 -11.08 1.45
C MET A 52 -16.80 -12.32 0.60
N THR A 53 -16.07 -12.50 -0.50
CA THR A 53 -16.32 -13.55 -1.49
C THR A 53 -15.45 -14.78 -1.22
N GLN A 54 -16.07 -15.94 -1.08
CA GLN A 54 -15.39 -17.22 -0.99
C GLN A 54 -15.56 -17.99 -2.31
N ILE A 55 -14.45 -18.48 -2.87
CA ILE A 55 -14.44 -19.27 -4.11
C ILE A 55 -13.90 -20.68 -3.87
N GLU A 56 -14.32 -21.61 -4.71
CA GLU A 56 -13.81 -22.98 -4.70
C GLU A 56 -12.33 -23.02 -5.12
N ARG A 57 -11.54 -23.87 -4.46
CA ARG A 57 -10.09 -23.97 -4.74
C ARG A 57 -9.79 -24.36 -6.19
N GLY A 58 -10.67 -25.14 -6.82
CA GLY A 58 -10.53 -25.55 -8.21
C GLY A 58 -10.52 -24.41 -9.22
N VAL A 59 -11.07 -23.24 -8.85
CA VAL A 59 -11.13 -22.04 -9.69
C VAL A 59 -10.22 -20.90 -9.19
N ALA A 60 -9.58 -21.07 -8.04
CA ALA A 60 -8.74 -20.05 -7.38
C ALA A 60 -7.33 -19.95 -8.01
N SER A 61 -7.25 -19.64 -9.30
CA SER A 61 -5.97 -19.33 -9.94
C SER A 61 -5.48 -17.94 -9.55
N ALA A 62 -4.17 -17.69 -9.64
CA ALA A 62 -3.59 -16.37 -9.38
C ALA A 62 -4.17 -15.27 -10.29
N GLU A 63 -4.55 -15.65 -11.51
CA GLU A 63 -5.23 -14.75 -12.45
C GLU A 63 -6.64 -14.39 -11.97
N VAL A 64 -7.42 -15.38 -11.52
CA VAL A 64 -8.78 -15.17 -11.00
C VAL A 64 -8.74 -14.28 -9.75
N MET A 65 -7.85 -14.59 -8.80
CA MET A 65 -7.66 -13.79 -7.57
C MET A 65 -7.35 -12.33 -7.90
N LYS A 66 -6.39 -12.09 -8.79
CA LYS A 66 -6.00 -10.74 -9.20
C LYS A 66 -7.11 -9.99 -9.95
N LYS A 67 -7.86 -10.68 -10.81
CA LYS A 67 -8.90 -10.07 -11.65
C LYS A 67 -10.12 -9.63 -10.84
N TYR A 68 -10.48 -10.39 -9.82
CA TYR A 68 -11.71 -10.15 -9.04
C TYR A 68 -11.47 -9.64 -7.61
N PHE A 69 -10.21 -9.38 -7.23
CA PHE A 69 -9.83 -8.94 -5.88
C PHE A 69 -10.21 -9.93 -4.76
N ILE A 70 -10.12 -11.24 -5.07
CA ILE A 70 -10.42 -12.37 -4.17
C ILE A 70 -9.12 -13.01 -3.71
#